data_AF-A0A949NVF3-F1
#
_entry.id   AF-A0A949NVF3-F1
#
_cell.length_a   1.000
_cell.length_b   1.000
_cell.length_c   1.000
_cell.angle_alpha   90.00
_cell.angle_beta   90.00
_cell.angle_gamma   90.00
#
_symmetry.space_group_name_H-M   'P 1'
#
loop_
_entity.id
_entity.type
_entity.pdbx_description
1 polymer ?
#
loop_
_entity_poly.entity_id
_entity_poly.type
_entity_poly.pdbx_seq_one_letter_code
_entity_poly.pdbx_strand_id
1 'polypeptide(L)'
;MTKDWKYYLGLSLFIYSLVPILVLAILPFMGMGLSEMGTLAVVFLASGEVAFYASAVLLGKPFLAALKTKFASWFRREAAPPKPVSRARHRLGVWLLAVSFLPYYAVLVYLLFFVPDNATIHFLAWSMVAGEVLGMVSLFVLGGQFWERLKRLFQWQDEQGSVTA
;
A
#
# COMPACT_ATOMS: atom_id res chain seq x y z
N MET A 1 -4.93 -10.74 -28.27
CA MET A 1 -5.95 -11.69 -27.78
C MET A 1 -7.16 -11.55 -28.68
N THR A 2 -7.67 -12.67 -29.21
CA THR A 2 -8.98 -12.72 -29.85
C THR A 2 -10.04 -12.39 -28.78
N LYS A 3 -11.04 -11.58 -29.15
CA LYS A 3 -12.10 -11.13 -28.24
C LYS A 3 -13.13 -12.26 -28.07
N ASP A 4 -12.73 -13.30 -27.36
CA ASP A 4 -13.55 -14.49 -27.12
C ASP A 4 -14.34 -14.37 -25.80
N TRP A 5 -15.27 -15.28 -25.54
CA TRP A 5 -16.07 -15.28 -24.29
C TRP A 5 -15.20 -15.31 -23.02
N LYS A 6 -14.07 -16.02 -23.05
CA LYS A 6 -13.08 -16.07 -21.96
C LYS A 6 -12.48 -14.69 -21.66
N TYR A 7 -12.26 -13.90 -22.72
CA TYR A 7 -11.75 -12.54 -22.59
C TYR A 7 -12.78 -11.63 -21.93
N TYR A 8 -14.03 -11.65 -22.38
CA TYR A 8 -15.09 -10.84 -21.77
C TYR A 8 -15.40 -11.26 -20.33
N LEU A 9 -15.47 -12.57 -20.05
CA LEU A 9 -15.66 -13.08 -18.69
C LEU A 9 -14.51 -12.68 -17.76
N GLY A 10 -13.27 -12.87 -18.22
CA GLY A 10 -12.09 -12.47 -17.46
C GLY A 10 -12.06 -10.96 -17.18
N LEU A 11 -12.42 -10.14 -18.17
CA LEU A 11 -12.49 -8.69 -17.99
C LEU A 11 -13.60 -8.27 -17.00
N SER A 12 -14.78 -8.88 -17.08
CA SER A 12 -15.88 -8.63 -16.15
C SER A 12 -15.51 -9.01 -14.71
N LEU A 13 -14.82 -10.15 -14.50
CA LEU A 13 -14.34 -10.56 -13.19
C LEU A 13 -13.27 -9.61 -12.65
N PHE A 14 -12.39 -9.08 -13.51
CA PHE A 14 -11.44 -8.05 -13.10
C PHE A 14 -12.16 -6.77 -12.66
N ILE A 15 -13.15 -6.30 -13.42
CA ILE A 15 -13.93 -5.11 -13.05
C ILE A 15 -14.67 -5.35 -11.74
N TYR A 16 -15.29 -6.52 -11.57
CA TYR A 16 -15.94 -6.91 -10.32
C TYR A 16 -14.96 -6.93 -9.14
N SER A 17 -13.71 -7.38 -9.32
CA SER A 17 -12.71 -7.40 -8.25
C SER A 17 -12.40 -6.03 -7.63
N LEU A 18 -12.75 -4.94 -8.33
CA LEU A 18 -12.61 -3.57 -7.82
C LEU A 18 -13.85 -3.09 -7.04
N VAL A 19 -15.01 -3.72 -7.21
CA VAL A 19 -16.27 -3.37 -6.54
C VAL A 19 -16.16 -3.48 -5.01
N PRO A 20 -15.54 -4.53 -4.43
CA PRO A 20 -15.33 -4.62 -2.98
C PRO A 20 -14.65 -3.40 -2.37
N ILE A 21 -13.70 -2.76 -3.07
CA ILE A 21 -13.02 -1.55 -2.58
C ILE A 21 -14.04 -0.42 -2.36
N LEU A 22 -14.96 -0.25 -3.31
CA LEU A 22 -16.02 0.77 -3.22
C LEU A 22 -17.03 0.43 -2.14
N VAL A 23 -17.44 -0.84 -2.04
CA VAL A 23 -18.35 -1.31 -1.00
C VAL A 23 -17.76 -1.05 0.38
N LEU A 24 -16.51 -1.47 0.63
CA LEU A 24 -15.81 -1.27 1.90
C LEU A 24 -15.68 0.21 2.26
N ALA A 25 -15.48 1.10 1.28
CA ALA A 25 -15.42 2.54 1.51
C ALA A 25 -16.78 3.13 1.94
N ILE A 26 -17.90 2.54 1.50
CA ILE A 26 -19.25 3.03 1.79
C ILE A 26 -19.85 2.41 3.05
N LEU A 27 -19.46 1.17 3.40
CA LEU A 27 -20.00 0.41 4.54
C LEU A 27 -20.14 1.22 5.85
N PRO A 28 -19.14 2.03 6.29
CA PRO A 28 -19.25 2.79 7.53
C PRO A 28 -20.37 3.84 7.54
N PHE A 29 -20.79 4.31 6.37
CA PHE A 29 -21.82 5.34 6.20
C PHE A 29 -23.24 4.78 6.12
N MET A 30 -23.39 3.45 6.09
CA MET A 30 -24.69 2.79 5.90
C MET A 30 -25.46 2.58 7.22
N GLY A 31 -24.91 2.99 8.37
CA GLY A 31 -25.59 2.91 9.67
C GLY A 31 -25.86 1.48 10.17
N MET A 32 -25.17 0.48 9.60
CA MET A 32 -25.33 -0.94 9.96
C MET A 32 -24.65 -1.30 11.29
N GLY A 33 -25.02 -2.44 11.88
CA GLY A 33 -24.34 -2.99 13.04
C GLY A 33 -22.93 -3.48 12.71
N LEU A 34 -22.01 -3.48 13.69
CA LEU A 34 -20.62 -3.90 13.50
C LEU A 34 -20.51 -5.33 12.95
N SER A 35 -21.38 -6.25 13.39
CA SER A 35 -21.44 -7.62 12.91
C SER A 35 -21.85 -7.72 11.43
N GLU A 36 -22.79 -6.90 11.00
CA GLU A 36 -23.29 -6.87 9.63
C GLU A 36 -22.23 -6.28 8.68
N MET A 37 -21.62 -5.15 9.09
CA MET A 37 -20.51 -4.54 8.37
C MET A 37 -19.34 -5.52 8.22
N GLY A 38 -18.95 -6.18 9.31
CA GLY A 38 -17.86 -7.16 9.28
C GLY A 38 -18.15 -8.33 8.36
N THR A 39 -19.38 -8.85 8.37
CA THR A 39 -19.80 -9.95 7.48
C THR A 39 -19.74 -9.54 6.02
N LEU A 40 -20.32 -8.38 5.67
CA LEU A 40 -20.29 -7.87 4.31
C LEU A 40 -18.86 -7.59 3.84
N ALA A 41 -18.03 -6.99 4.70
CA ALA A 41 -16.64 -6.71 4.38
C ALA A 41 -15.87 -7.98 4.01
N VAL A 42 -15.99 -9.04 4.81
CA VAL A 42 -15.32 -10.32 4.56
C VAL A 42 -15.83 -10.98 3.28
N VAL A 43 -17.15 -11.03 3.07
CA VAL A 43 -17.74 -11.66 1.88
C VAL A 43 -17.29 -10.97 0.60
N PHE A 44 -17.39 -9.64 0.54
CA PHE A 44 -17.00 -8.89 -0.65
C PHE A 44 -15.49 -8.92 -0.88
N LEU A 45 -14.67 -8.85 0.17
CA LEU A 45 -13.23 -8.94 0.02
C LEU A 45 -12.82 -10.31 -0.53
N ALA A 46 -13.33 -11.40 0.06
CA ALA A 46 -13.04 -12.76 -0.39
C ALA A 46 -13.53 -13.00 -1.83
N SER A 47 -14.75 -12.57 -2.18
CA SER A 47 -15.25 -12.73 -3.55
C SER A 47 -14.45 -11.91 -4.57
N GLY A 48 -13.99 -10.72 -4.18
CA GLY A 48 -13.11 -9.86 -4.98
C GLY A 48 -11.78 -10.52 -5.31
N GLU A 49 -11.12 -11.08 -4.31
CA GLU A 49 -9.85 -11.79 -4.49
C GLU A 49 -10.01 -13.00 -5.41
N VAL A 50 -11.03 -13.83 -5.18
CA VAL A 50 -11.33 -14.99 -6.03
C VAL A 50 -11.58 -14.56 -7.47
N ALA A 51 -12.36 -13.49 -7.69
CA ALA A 51 -12.64 -12.95 -9.01
C ALA A 51 -11.38 -12.41 -9.70
N PHE A 52 -10.49 -11.74 -8.95
CA PHE A 52 -9.21 -11.26 -9.48
C PHE A 52 -8.32 -12.43 -9.95
N TYR A 53 -8.16 -13.47 -9.15
CA TYR A 53 -7.38 -14.64 -9.53
C TYR A 53 -8.02 -15.38 -10.72
N ALA A 54 -9.34 -15.56 -10.71
CA ALA A 54 -10.06 -16.17 -11.83
C ALA A 54 -9.88 -15.37 -13.13
N SER A 55 -9.93 -14.04 -13.03
CA SER A 55 -9.62 -13.14 -14.15
C SER A 55 -8.19 -13.31 -14.67
N ALA A 56 -7.21 -13.35 -13.76
CA ALA A 56 -5.80 -13.52 -14.13
C ALA A 56 -5.56 -14.86 -14.84
N VAL A 57 -6.25 -15.94 -14.42
CA VAL A 57 -6.19 -17.25 -15.09
C VAL A 57 -6.84 -17.20 -16.47
N LEU A 58 -8.02 -16.58 -16.60
CA LEU A 58 -8.76 -16.49 -17.87
C LEU A 58 -8.07 -15.60 -18.91
N LEU A 59 -7.48 -14.49 -18.46
CA LEU A 59 -6.83 -13.49 -19.33
C LEU A 59 -5.35 -13.80 -19.57
N GLY A 60 -4.72 -14.53 -18.65
CA GLY A 60 -3.38 -15.07 -18.79
C GLY A 60 -2.24 -14.04 -18.78
N LYS A 61 -1.06 -14.51 -19.19
CA LYS A 61 0.21 -13.75 -19.17
C LYS A 61 0.14 -12.40 -19.91
N PRO A 62 -0.51 -12.26 -21.09
CA PRO A 62 -0.57 -10.97 -21.79
C PRO A 62 -1.27 -9.88 -20.97
N PHE A 63 -2.33 -10.23 -20.26
CA PHE A 63 -3.04 -9.30 -19.38
C PHE A 63 -2.20 -8.89 -18.17
N LEU A 64 -1.55 -9.85 -17.50
CA LEU A 64 -0.65 -9.55 -16.38
C LEU A 64 0.52 -8.66 -16.81
N ALA A 65 1.09 -8.90 -18.00
CA ALA A 65 2.12 -8.05 -18.57
C ALA A 65 1.60 -6.63 -18.85
N ALA A 66 0.39 -6.49 -19.39
CA ALA A 66 -0.25 -5.20 -19.62
C ALA A 66 -0.55 -4.46 -18.31
N LEU A 67 -1.03 -5.17 -17.28
CA LEU A 67 -1.30 -4.62 -15.95
C LEU A 67 -0.01 -4.11 -15.30
N LYS A 68 1.06 -4.91 -15.32
CA LYS A 68 2.39 -4.51 -14.83
C LYS A 68 2.92 -3.29 -15.58
N THR A 69 2.76 -3.24 -16.89
CA THR A 69 3.21 -2.10 -17.71
C THR A 69 2.43 -0.84 -17.38
N LYS A 70 1.10 -0.92 -17.24
CA LYS A 70 0.27 0.21 -16.81
C LYS A 70 0.65 0.70 -15.42
N PHE A 71 0.78 -0.21 -14.45
CA PHE A 71 1.20 0.13 -13.10
C PHE A 71 2.58 0.79 -13.09
N ALA A 72 3.56 0.22 -13.81
CA ALA A 72 4.89 0.80 -13.96
C ALA A 72 4.84 2.17 -14.64
N SER A 73 3.96 2.38 -15.63
CA SER A 73 3.80 3.68 -16.28
C SER A 73 3.23 4.74 -15.34
N TRP A 74 2.31 4.36 -14.45
CA TRP A 74 1.73 5.27 -13.47
C TRP A 74 2.77 5.73 -12.42
N PHE A 75 3.72 4.85 -12.09
CA PHE A 75 4.82 5.14 -11.15
C PHE A 75 6.07 5.71 -11.83
N ARG A 76 6.23 5.56 -13.15
CA ARG A 76 7.31 6.20 -13.93
C ARG A 76 6.99 7.68 -14.11
N ARG A 77 7.20 8.47 -13.06
CA ARG A 77 7.54 9.89 -13.25
C ARG A 77 8.89 9.94 -13.95
N GLU A 78 8.97 10.71 -15.03
CA GLU A 78 10.23 11.02 -15.72
C GLU A 78 11.30 11.33 -14.68
N ALA A 79 12.35 10.50 -14.69
CA ALA A 79 13.49 10.66 -13.79
C ALA A 79 14.22 11.94 -14.21
N ALA A 80 13.72 13.08 -13.74
CA ALA A 80 14.50 14.31 -13.75
C ALA A 80 15.83 13.99 -13.04
N PRO A 81 16.98 14.37 -13.62
CA PRO A 81 18.28 14.05 -13.06
C PRO A 81 18.28 14.48 -11.58
N PRO A 82 18.59 13.56 -10.65
CA PRO A 82 18.27 13.76 -9.25
C PRO A 82 19.09 14.93 -8.71
N LYS A 83 18.45 16.09 -8.54
CA LYS A 83 19.05 17.23 -7.83
C LYS A 83 19.49 16.72 -6.45
N PRO A 84 20.76 16.91 -6.06
CA PRO A 84 21.27 16.41 -4.78
C PRO A 84 20.40 16.93 -3.64
N VAL A 85 19.80 16.02 -2.88
CA VAL A 85 19.03 16.41 -1.69
C VAL A 85 20.03 16.90 -0.64
N SER A 86 19.75 18.03 0.01
CA SER A 86 20.60 18.50 1.11
C SER A 86 20.57 17.49 2.26
N ARG A 87 21.68 17.36 3.00
CA ARG A 87 21.78 16.45 4.17
C ARG A 87 20.70 16.74 5.20
N ALA A 88 20.33 18.02 5.37
CA ALA A 88 19.27 18.46 6.26
C ALA A 88 17.89 17.93 5.83
N ARG A 89 17.54 18.03 4.54
CA ARG A 89 16.27 17.50 4.01
C ARG A 89 16.19 15.98 4.19
N HIS A 90 17.28 15.27 3.91
CA HIS A 90 17.33 13.82 4.08
C HIS A 90 17.12 13.41 5.54
N ARG A 91 17.84 14.04 6.48
CA ARG A 91 17.70 13.75 7.91
C ARG A 91 16.29 14.05 8.41
N LEU A 92 15.73 15.19 8.01
CA LEU A 92 14.35 15.57 8.34
C LEU A 92 13.33 14.56 7.81
N GLY A 93 13.49 14.11 6.56
CA GLY A 93 12.65 13.07 5.98
C GLY A 93 12.73 11.74 6.73
N VAL A 94 13.94 11.31 7.14
CA VAL A 94 14.12 10.08 7.93
C VAL A 94 13.47 10.22 9.31
N TRP A 95 13.62 11.36 9.98
CA TRP A 95 12.95 11.62 11.25
C TRP A 95 11.42 11.60 11.12
N LEU A 96 10.88 12.27 10.09
CA LEU A 96 9.44 12.25 9.82
C LEU A 96 8.92 10.82 9.56
N LEU A 97 9.68 10.04 8.78
CA LEU A 97 9.34 8.64 8.49
C LEU A 97 9.41 7.77 9.75
N ALA A 98 10.39 7.99 10.64
CA ALA A 98 10.47 7.24 11.89
C ALA A 98 9.31 7.62 12.84
N VAL A 99 9.01 8.91 12.96
CA VAL A 99 7.94 9.44 13.81
C VAL A 99 6.56 9.00 13.32
N SER A 100 6.34 8.80 12.02
CA SER A 100 5.05 8.34 11.50
C SER A 100 4.63 6.96 12.02
N PHE A 101 5.56 6.13 12.50
CA PHE A 101 5.22 4.84 13.11
C PHE A 101 4.82 4.94 14.58
N LEU A 102 5.11 6.05 15.27
CA LEU A 102 4.81 6.18 16.70
C LEU A 102 3.31 6.03 17.05
N PRO A 103 2.36 6.61 16.29
CA PRO A 103 0.94 6.42 16.56
C PRO A 103 0.53 4.95 16.58
N TYR A 104 1.08 4.12 15.69
CA TYR A 104 0.78 2.68 15.65
C TYR A 104 1.15 1.98 16.95
N TYR A 105 2.37 2.20 17.46
CA TYR A 105 2.82 1.60 18.72
C TYR A 105 2.08 2.18 19.93
N ALA A 106 1.77 3.48 19.91
CA ALA A 106 1.01 4.13 20.98
C ALA A 106 -0.40 3.53 21.10
N VAL A 107 -1.08 3.33 19.97
CA VAL A 107 -2.40 2.68 19.93
C VAL A 107 -2.31 1.23 20.41
N LEU A 108 -1.33 0.46 19.94
CA LEU A 108 -1.14 -0.93 20.38
C LEU A 108 -0.95 -1.04 21.90
N VAL A 109 -0.04 -0.25 22.46
CA VAL A 109 0.21 -0.22 23.91
C VAL A 109 -1.05 0.20 24.65
N TYR A 110 -1.72 1.26 24.18
CA TYR A 110 -2.93 1.76 24.85
C TYR A 110 -4.03 0.69 24.89
N LEU A 111 -4.32 0.05 23.75
CA LEU A 111 -5.36 -0.96 23.66
C LEU A 111 -5.03 -2.26 24.41
N LEU A 112 -3.73 -2.55 24.62
CA LEU A 112 -3.31 -3.74 25.38
C LEU A 112 -3.49 -3.57 26.89
N PHE A 113 -3.26 -2.35 27.41
CA PHE A 113 -3.23 -2.08 28.85
C PHE A 113 -4.46 -1.31 29.36
N PHE A 114 -5.25 -0.69 28.49
CA PHE A 114 -6.35 0.19 28.86
C PHE A 114 -7.62 -0.05 28.04
N VAL A 115 -8.78 0.21 28.64
CA VAL A 115 -10.07 0.25 27.96
C VAL A 115 -10.38 1.69 27.57
N PRO A 116 -10.37 2.05 26.27
CA PRO A 116 -10.61 3.42 25.85
C PRO A 116 -12.10 3.77 25.93
N ASP A 117 -12.38 5.03 26.30
CA ASP A 117 -13.69 5.64 26.08
C ASP A 117 -13.84 6.12 24.63
N ASN A 118 -15.05 6.52 24.22
CA ASN A 118 -15.31 6.93 22.84
C ASN A 118 -14.41 8.09 22.38
N ALA A 119 -14.18 9.08 23.26
CA ALA A 119 -13.32 10.22 22.94
C ALA A 119 -11.87 9.76 22.66
N THR A 120 -11.34 8.84 23.47
CA THR A 120 -10.00 8.28 23.28
C THR A 120 -9.93 7.45 22.00
N ILE A 121 -10.93 6.62 21.69
CA ILE A 121 -10.97 5.85 20.42
C ILE A 121 -10.89 6.79 19.22
N HIS A 122 -11.68 7.87 19.21
CA HIS A 122 -11.64 8.85 18.13
C HIS A 122 -10.28 9.53 18.01
N PHE A 123 -9.67 9.93 19.13
CA PHE A 123 -8.33 10.53 19.13
C PHE A 123 -7.27 9.55 18.60
N LEU A 124 -7.28 8.29 19.08
CA LEU A 124 -6.37 7.24 18.64
C LEU A 124 -6.53 6.97 17.13
N ALA A 125 -7.75 6.86 16.62
CA ALA A 125 -8.01 6.68 15.20
C ALA A 125 -7.48 7.86 14.36
N TRP A 126 -7.74 9.10 14.76
CA TRP A 126 -7.20 10.27 14.07
C TRP A 126 -5.68 10.35 14.13
N SER A 127 -5.06 9.89 15.22
CA SER A 127 -3.59 9.82 15.32
C SER A 127 -2.98 8.83 14.32
N MET A 128 -3.66 7.71 14.03
CA MET A 128 -3.22 6.76 13.01
C MET A 128 -3.29 7.37 11.61
N VAL A 129 -4.39 8.05 11.29
CA VAL A 129 -4.54 8.78 10.02
C VAL A 129 -3.45 9.84 9.88
N ALA A 130 -3.15 10.59 10.94
CA ALA A 130 -2.07 11.57 10.95
C ALA A 130 -0.69 10.92 10.72
N GLY A 131 -0.45 9.75 11.32
CA GLY A 131 0.75 8.94 11.08
C GLY A 131 0.92 8.57 9.61
N GLU A 132 -0.14 8.04 8.97
CA GLU A 132 -0.12 7.69 7.54
C GLU A 132 0.20 8.90 6.65
N VAL A 133 -0.47 10.04 6.89
CA VAL A 133 -0.22 11.28 6.15
C VAL A 133 1.22 11.76 6.33
N LEU A 134 1.73 11.74 7.58
CA LEU A 134 3.10 12.11 7.89
C LEU A 134 4.11 11.19 7.18
N GLY A 135 3.82 9.89 7.16
CA GLY A 135 4.60 8.88 6.45
C GLY A 135 4.66 9.15 4.95
N MET A 136 3.51 9.43 4.31
CA MET A 136 3.46 9.80 2.90
C MET A 136 4.28 11.07 2.61
N VAL A 137 4.10 12.13 3.42
CA VAL A 137 4.88 13.38 3.29
C VAL A 137 6.38 13.12 3.44
N SER A 138 6.78 12.27 4.39
CA SER A 138 8.19 11.93 4.60
C SER A 138 8.82 11.28 3.36
N LEU A 139 8.10 10.39 2.67
CA LEU A 139 8.57 9.74 1.45
C LEU A 139 8.73 10.74 0.30
N PHE A 140 7.84 11.72 0.19
CA PHE A 140 8.00 12.82 -0.76
C PHE A 140 9.21 13.70 -0.44
N VAL A 141 9.48 13.96 0.85
CA VAL A 141 10.65 14.74 1.30
C VAL A 141 11.97 13.98 1.04
N LEU A 142 11.97 12.67 1.27
CA LEU A 142 13.13 11.78 1.07
C LEU A 142 13.46 11.59 -0.42
N GLY A 143 12.43 11.46 -1.26
CA GLY A 143 12.56 11.35 -2.72
C GLY A 143 13.33 10.11 -3.20
N GLY A 144 13.72 10.11 -4.48
CA GLY A 144 14.35 8.96 -5.15
C GLY A 144 15.71 8.53 -4.58
N GLN A 145 16.52 9.49 -4.09
CA GLN A 145 17.87 9.19 -3.57
C GLN A 145 17.84 8.34 -2.29
N PHE A 146 16.79 8.48 -1.47
CA PHE A 146 16.61 7.60 -0.31
C PHE A 146 16.47 6.14 -0.74
N TRP A 147 15.63 5.87 -1.75
CA TRP A 147 15.42 4.52 -2.27
C TRP A 147 16.68 3.91 -2.89
N GLU A 148 17.52 4.71 -3.55
CA GLU A 148 18.82 4.23 -4.04
C GLU A 148 19.74 3.79 -2.90
N ARG A 149 19.82 4.58 -1.83
CA ARG A 149 20.61 4.23 -0.64
C ARG A 149 20.04 3.01 0.07
N LEU A 150 18.72 2.94 0.22
CA LEU A 150 18.03 1.80 0.81
C LEU A 150 18.32 0.53 0.02
N LYS A 151 18.18 0.56 -1.31
CA LYS A 151 18.51 -0.59 -2.17
C LYS A 151 19.97 -1.04 -2.02
N ARG A 152 20.92 -0.10 -1.92
CA ARG A 152 22.33 -0.43 -1.69
C ARG A 152 22.57 -1.15 -0.35
N LEU A 153 21.78 -0.86 0.68
CA LEU A 153 21.89 -1.55 1.98
C LEU A 153 21.47 -3.02 1.91
N PHE A 154 20.59 -3.38 0.98
CA PHE A 154 20.09 -4.74 0.78
C PHE A 154 20.76 -5.46 -0.39
N GLN A 155 21.76 -4.86 -1.04
CA GLN A 155 22.58 -5.57 -2.01
C GLN A 155 23.46 -6.57 -1.26
N TRP A 156 23.31 -7.85 -1.63
CA TRP A 156 24.17 -8.91 -1.14
C TRP A 156 25.62 -8.56 -1.50
N GLN A 157 26.48 -8.41 -0.49
CA GLN A 157 27.91 -8.35 -0.73
C GLN A 157 28.35 -9.77 -1.10
N ASP A 158 28.45 -10.06 -2.40
CA ASP A 158 29.16 -11.27 -2.82
C ASP A 158 30.56 -11.24 -2.18
N GLU A 159 30.99 -12.36 -1.61
CA GLU A 159 32.34 -12.58 -1.08
C GLU A 159 33.39 -12.44 -2.21
N GLN A 160 33.67 -11.21 -2.64
CA GLN A 160 34.80 -10.87 -3.51
C GLN A 160 35.65 -9.79 -2.85
N GLY A 161 35.85 -9.95 -1.53
CA GLY A 161 36.69 -9.10 -0.69
C GLY A 161 37.81 -9.83 0.04
N SER A 162 38.20 -11.04 -0.39
CA SER A 162 39.35 -11.78 0.19
C SER A 162 40.32 -12.35 -0.85
N VAL A 163 40.33 -11.81 -2.07
CA VAL A 163 41.40 -12.08 -3.04
C VAL A 163 41.85 -10.76 -3.66
N THR A 164 42.78 -10.08 -2.99
CA THR A 164 43.99 -9.42 -3.53
C THR A 164 44.47 -8.29 -2.62
N ALA A 165 45.43 -8.62 -1.76
CA ALA A 165 46.71 -7.95 -1.51
C ALA A 165 47.16 -8.22 -0.06
#